data_AF-A0A8T5S1E1-F1
#
_entry.id   AF-A0A8T5S1E1-F1
#
_cell.length_a   1.000
_cell.length_b   1.000
_cell.length_c   1.000
_cell.angle_alpha   90.00
_cell.angle_beta   90.00
_cell.angle_gamma   90.00
#
_symmetry.space_group_name_H-M   'P 1'
#
loop_
_entity.id
_entity.type
_entity.pdbx_description
1 polymer ?
#
loop_
_entity_poly.entity_id
_entity_poly.type
_entity_poly.pdbx_seq_one_letter_code
_entity_poly.pdbx_strand_id
1 'polypeptide(L)'
;MEFPYGRLRMVRDCDDIGNELRLITDSGNNRLLVYDMNSQKIVKEIKSPWFANLYDADMLENGNIVVSSILTDTILIVDYTTGLVIRVIGFPYKWVVPYLLIISVIGYHSLNLYKAVKRSEKIKIKKLLDFQVYRRLVYISCGFLALYFFSTIITSLWLFIFRL
;
A
#
# COMPACT_ATOMS: atom_id res chain seq x y z
N MET A 1 -14.61 -26.09 16.75
CA MET A 1 -13.28 -25.45 16.63
C MET A 1 -13.45 -23.98 16.99
N GLU A 2 -12.81 -23.52 18.06
CA GLU A 2 -12.83 -22.10 18.42
C GLU A 2 -11.80 -21.35 17.58
N PHE A 3 -12.20 -20.21 17.02
CA PHE A 3 -11.27 -19.28 16.38
C PHE A 3 -11.02 -18.14 17.37
N PRO A 4 -9.95 -18.21 18.19
CA PRO A 4 -9.70 -17.22 19.24
C PRO A 4 -9.58 -15.79 18.69
N TYR A 5 -9.33 -15.66 17.39
CA TYR A 5 -9.15 -14.39 16.69
C TYR A 5 -10.32 -14.04 15.74
N GLY A 6 -11.50 -14.65 15.94
CA GLY A 6 -12.67 -14.45 15.10
C GLY A 6 -12.69 -15.34 13.85
N ARG A 7 -13.83 -15.33 13.13
CA ARG A 7 -14.10 -16.23 12.00
C ARG A 7 -13.09 -16.05 10.86
N LEU A 8 -12.73 -17.16 10.21
CA LEU A 8 -12.00 -17.15 8.94
C LEU A 8 -12.77 -16.38 7.87
N ARG A 9 -12.06 -15.67 7.00
CA ARG A 9 -12.65 -14.87 5.93
C ARG A 9 -11.79 -14.97 4.68
N MET A 10 -12.31 -15.69 3.68
CA MET A 10 -11.64 -15.87 2.38
C MET A 10 -10.25 -16.51 2.56
N VAL A 11 -10.21 -17.70 3.15
CA VAL A 11 -8.98 -18.51 3.22
C VAL A 11 -8.54 -18.86 1.80
N ARG A 12 -7.26 -18.67 1.50
CA ARG A 12 -6.72 -18.87 0.14
C ARG A 12 -5.74 -20.02 0.04
N ASP A 13 -4.93 -20.21 1.08
CA ASP A 13 -3.86 -21.18 1.09
C ASP A 13 -3.64 -21.77 2.49
N CYS A 14 -3.03 -22.95 2.55
CA CYS A 14 -2.74 -23.73 3.75
C CYS A 14 -1.50 -24.61 3.53
N ASP A 15 -0.32 -24.07 3.82
CA ASP A 15 0.96 -24.75 3.62
C ASP A 15 1.40 -25.61 4.83
N ASP A 16 2.19 -26.64 4.59
CA ASP A 16 2.83 -27.47 5.63
C ASP A 16 4.20 -26.89 6.01
N ILE A 17 4.30 -26.38 7.24
CA ILE A 17 5.53 -25.77 7.75
C ILE A 17 6.32 -26.69 8.70
N GLY A 18 5.99 -27.98 8.71
CA GLY A 18 6.63 -29.01 9.52
C GLY A 18 6.08 -29.12 10.95
N ASN A 19 6.53 -30.15 11.67
CA ASN A 19 6.11 -30.44 13.06
C ASN A 19 4.58 -30.48 13.26
N GLU A 20 3.85 -31.01 12.28
CA GLU A 20 2.37 -31.05 12.30
C GLU A 20 1.73 -29.66 12.38
N LEU A 21 2.42 -28.61 11.93
CA LEU A 21 1.91 -27.25 11.85
C LEU A 21 1.48 -26.93 10.42
N ARG A 22 0.42 -26.12 10.30
CA ARG A 22 -0.09 -25.58 9.04
C ARG A 22 -0.08 -24.07 9.08
N LEU A 23 0.43 -23.44 8.04
CA LEU A 23 0.37 -22.00 7.84
C LEU A 23 -0.83 -21.67 6.96
N ILE A 24 -1.83 -21.00 7.51
CA ILE A 24 -3.08 -20.70 6.83
C ILE A 24 -3.10 -19.22 6.44
N THR A 25 -3.36 -18.96 5.16
CA THR A 25 -3.53 -17.62 4.61
C THR A 25 -5.00 -17.18 4.71
N ASP A 26 -5.32 -16.36 5.71
CA ASP A 26 -6.67 -15.83 5.98
C ASP A 26 -6.83 -14.41 5.42
N SER A 27 -6.91 -14.33 4.09
CA SER A 27 -6.75 -13.12 3.28
C SER A 27 -7.73 -12.00 3.60
N GLY A 28 -9.01 -12.33 3.82
CA GLY A 28 -10.05 -11.34 4.11
C GLY A 28 -9.95 -10.72 5.50
N ASN A 29 -9.10 -11.29 6.37
CA ASN A 29 -8.71 -10.75 7.66
C ASN A 29 -7.26 -10.23 7.69
N ASN A 30 -6.55 -10.22 6.54
CA ASN A 30 -5.19 -9.71 6.41
C ASN A 30 -4.22 -10.28 7.45
N ARG A 31 -4.23 -11.60 7.61
CA ARG A 31 -3.40 -12.31 8.60
C ARG A 31 -2.98 -13.68 8.10
N LEU A 32 -1.96 -14.21 8.74
CA LEU A 32 -1.62 -15.63 8.69
C LEU A 32 -1.92 -16.27 10.04
N LEU A 33 -2.33 -17.53 10.01
CA LEU A 33 -2.58 -18.32 11.21
C LEU A 33 -1.70 -19.55 11.20
N VAL A 34 -1.19 -19.93 12.36
CA VAL A 34 -0.52 -21.23 12.54
C VAL A 34 -1.48 -22.15 13.26
N TYR A 35 -1.82 -23.24 12.61
CA TYR A 35 -2.68 -24.29 13.14
C TYR A 35 -1.85 -25.52 13.47
N ASP A 36 -2.02 -26.06 14.67
CA ASP A 36 -1.37 -27.30 15.10
C ASP A 36 -2.33 -28.47 14.92
N MET A 37 -1.94 -29.43 14.08
CA MET A 37 -2.72 -30.61 13.75
C MET A 37 -2.85 -31.57 14.94
N ASN A 38 -1.88 -31.60 15.86
CA ASN A 38 -1.92 -32.46 17.05
C ASN A 38 -2.92 -31.94 18.07
N SER A 39 -2.81 -30.66 18.45
CA SER A 39 -3.70 -30.04 19.44
C SER A 39 -5.04 -29.60 18.86
N GLN A 40 -5.16 -29.59 17.53
CA GLN A 40 -6.31 -29.10 16.76
C GLN A 40 -6.70 -27.65 17.09
N LYS A 41 -5.70 -26.79 17.26
CA LYS A 41 -5.87 -25.39 17.68
C LYS A 41 -5.05 -24.44 16.84
N ILE A 42 -5.56 -23.21 16.72
CA ILE A 42 -4.75 -22.08 16.26
C ILE A 42 -3.81 -21.70 17.39
N VAL A 43 -2.50 -21.83 17.14
CA VAL A 43 -1.46 -21.58 18.14
C VAL A 43 -0.77 -20.22 17.93
N LYS A 44 -0.92 -19.61 16.75
CA LYS A 44 -0.38 -18.29 16.46
C LYS A 44 -1.22 -17.51 15.44
N GLU A 45 -1.27 -16.20 15.62
CA GLU A 45 -1.73 -15.24 14.62
C GLU A 45 -0.55 -14.32 14.26
N ILE A 46 -0.31 -14.12 12.97
CA ILE A 46 0.71 -13.23 12.44
C ILE A 46 0.01 -12.14 11.64
N LYS A 47 0.25 -10.89 12.04
CA LYS A 47 -0.32 -9.69 11.41
C LYS A 47 0.79 -8.72 11.07
N SER A 48 0.58 -7.98 9.99
CA SER A 48 1.46 -6.91 9.58
C SER A 48 0.63 -5.77 8.98
N PRO A 49 0.98 -4.49 9.24
CA PRO A 49 0.36 -3.34 8.58
C PRO A 49 0.46 -3.36 7.05
N TRP A 50 1.33 -4.22 6.50
CA TRP A 50 1.60 -4.35 5.08
C TRP A 50 0.81 -5.49 4.42
N PHE A 51 0.09 -6.31 5.19
CA PHE A 51 -0.70 -7.45 4.68
C PHE A 51 -1.96 -7.02 3.92
N ALA A 52 -1.84 -6.72 2.64
CA ALA A 52 -2.98 -6.25 1.85
C ALA A 52 -3.59 -7.38 1.01
N ASN A 53 -4.55 -8.11 1.57
CA ASN A 53 -5.28 -9.20 0.90
C ASN A 53 -4.30 -10.27 0.38
N LEU A 54 -3.71 -10.98 1.34
CA LEU A 54 -2.70 -12.00 1.10
C LEU A 54 -3.25 -13.10 0.18
N TYR A 55 -2.47 -13.65 -0.73
CA TYR A 55 -2.96 -14.72 -1.61
C TYR A 55 -2.36 -16.07 -1.28
N ASP A 56 -1.10 -16.05 -0.88
CA ASP A 56 -0.28 -17.24 -0.70
C ASP A 56 0.80 -16.94 0.35
N ALA A 57 1.21 -17.96 1.10
CA ALA A 57 2.28 -17.81 2.08
C ALA A 57 3.02 -19.12 2.37
N ASP A 58 4.34 -19.09 2.20
CA ASP A 58 5.21 -20.25 2.46
C ASP A 58 6.25 -19.93 3.53
N MET A 59 6.66 -20.96 4.27
CA MET A 59 7.82 -20.89 5.16
C MET A 59 9.12 -21.07 4.36
N LEU A 60 10.06 -20.15 4.52
CA LEU A 60 11.41 -20.26 3.97
C LEU A 60 12.32 -21.08 4.90
N GLU A 61 13.36 -21.67 4.34
CA GLU A 61 14.35 -22.48 5.09
C GLU A 61 15.04 -21.72 6.24
N ASN A 62 15.12 -20.40 6.13
CA ASN A 62 15.69 -19.54 7.18
C ASN A 62 14.69 -19.18 8.30
N GLY A 63 13.48 -19.75 8.28
CA GLY A 63 12.43 -19.52 9.29
C GLY A 63 11.63 -18.24 9.09
N ASN A 64 11.84 -17.50 8.00
CA ASN A 64 10.98 -16.38 7.63
C ASN A 64 9.81 -16.85 6.76
N ILE A 65 8.77 -16.04 6.64
CA ILE A 65 7.63 -16.32 5.77
C ILE A 65 7.74 -15.46 4.52
N VAL A 66 7.57 -16.05 3.35
CA VAL A 66 7.32 -15.33 2.10
C VAL A 66 5.81 -15.24 1.88
N VAL A 67 5.30 -14.05 1.60
CA VAL A 67 3.86 -13.80 1.46
C VAL A 67 3.59 -13.02 0.19
N SER A 68 2.64 -13.47 -0.62
CA SER A 68 2.18 -12.72 -1.78
C SER A 68 1.00 -11.80 -1.42
N SER A 69 1.06 -10.55 -1.88
CA SER A 69 0.03 -9.53 -1.62
C SER A 69 -0.54 -9.01 -2.93
N ILE A 70 -1.82 -9.28 -3.18
CA ILE A 70 -2.45 -8.97 -4.48
C ILE A 70 -2.77 -7.48 -4.65
N LEU A 71 -3.07 -6.78 -3.55
CA LEU A 71 -3.43 -5.36 -3.63
C LEU A 71 -2.20 -4.48 -3.85
N THR A 72 -1.04 -4.90 -3.38
CA THR A 72 0.21 -4.13 -3.55
C THR A 72 1.04 -4.60 -4.73
N ASP A 73 0.70 -5.75 -5.36
CA ASP A 73 1.52 -6.42 -6.39
C ASP A 73 2.97 -6.64 -5.91
N THR A 74 3.13 -7.02 -4.65
CA THR A 74 4.44 -7.24 -4.03
C THR A 74 4.48 -8.57 -3.30
N ILE A 75 5.69 -9.07 -3.13
CA ILE A 75 6.02 -10.17 -2.23
C ILE A 75 6.64 -9.56 -0.97
N LEU A 76 6.21 -10.03 0.19
CA LEU A 76 6.70 -9.61 1.49
C LEU A 76 7.50 -10.76 2.11
N ILE A 77 8.66 -10.45 2.66
CA ILE A 77 9.39 -11.36 3.54
C ILE A 77 9.15 -10.90 4.97
N VAL A 78 8.61 -11.78 5.79
CA VAL A 78 8.15 -11.48 7.14
C VAL A 78 8.89 -12.37 8.13
N ASP A 79 9.35 -11.77 9.21
CA ASP A 79 9.91 -12.51 10.33
C ASP A 79 8.80 -13.34 11.01
N TYR A 80 8.95 -14.66 11.04
CA TYR A 80 7.92 -15.54 11.62
C TYR A 80 7.64 -15.22 13.08
N THR A 81 8.68 -14.86 13.85
CA THR A 81 8.59 -14.68 15.29
C THR A 81 7.82 -13.42 15.64
N THR A 82 8.20 -12.30 15.03
CA THR A 82 7.74 -10.94 15.33
C THR A 82 6.62 -10.45 14.43
N GLY A 83 6.44 -11.04 13.24
CA GLY A 83 5.49 -10.57 12.23
C GLY A 83 5.94 -9.31 11.49
N LEU A 84 7.17 -8.84 11.70
CA LEU A 84 7.71 -7.65 11.03
C LEU A 84 8.10 -7.96 9.59
N VAL A 85 7.80 -7.03 8.67
CA VAL A 85 8.25 -7.13 7.29
C VAL A 85 9.73 -6.77 7.22
N ILE A 86 10.55 -7.76 6.88
CA ILE A 86 12.00 -7.62 6.72
C ILE A 86 12.32 -7.05 5.33
N ARG A 87 11.58 -7.49 4.31
CA ARG A 87 11.84 -7.10 2.93
C ARG A 87 10.56 -7.04 2.12
N VAL A 88 10.51 -6.10 1.19
CA VAL A 88 9.49 -6.02 0.14
C VAL A 88 10.18 -6.26 -1.20
N ILE A 89 9.63 -7.17 -1.99
CA ILE A 89 10.10 -7.51 -3.33
C ILE A 89 8.98 -7.15 -4.31
N GLY A 90 9.35 -6.40 -5.36
CA GLY A 90 8.41 -5.86 -6.34
C GLY A 90 8.24 -4.36 -6.22
N PHE A 91 7.40 -3.80 -7.08
CA PHE A 91 7.15 -2.37 -7.16
C PHE A 91 5.65 -2.11 -7.24
N PRO A 92 5.05 -1.36 -6.29
CA PRO A 92 3.61 -1.14 -6.23
C PRO A 92 3.14 -0.14 -7.29
N TYR A 93 3.27 -0.50 -8.57
CA TYR A 93 3.05 0.39 -9.72
C TYR A 93 1.63 0.97 -9.75
N LYS A 94 0.62 0.18 -9.34
CA LYS A 94 -0.79 0.64 -9.27
C LYS A 94 -0.96 1.86 -8.38
N TRP A 95 -0.16 1.95 -7.32
CA TRP A 95 -0.19 3.06 -6.38
C TRP A 95 0.75 4.17 -6.82
N VAL A 96 1.95 3.84 -7.32
CA VAL A 96 2.98 4.85 -7.68
C VAL A 96 2.68 5.59 -8.98
N VAL A 97 2.15 4.92 -10.01
CA VAL A 97 1.92 5.53 -11.33
C VAL A 97 0.96 6.74 -11.26
N PRO A 98 -0.20 6.67 -10.58
CA PRO A 98 -1.06 7.85 -10.41
C PRO A 98 -0.35 9.03 -9.74
N TYR A 99 0.44 8.79 -8.69
CA TYR A 99 1.22 9.83 -8.03
C TYR A 99 2.23 10.46 -8.98
N LEU A 100 2.98 9.65 -9.74
CA LEU A 100 3.93 10.13 -10.72
C LEU A 100 3.26 10.98 -11.81
N LEU A 101 2.10 10.55 -12.32
CA LEU A 101 1.35 11.32 -13.31
C LEU A 101 0.93 12.70 -12.78
N ILE A 102 0.40 12.76 -11.55
CA ILE A 102 0.00 14.02 -10.91
C ILE A 102 1.23 14.92 -10.71
N ILE A 103 2.33 14.37 -10.20
CA ILE A 103 3.59 15.11 -9.98
C ILE A 103 4.17 15.61 -11.31
N SER A 104 4.12 14.81 -12.38
CA SER A 104 4.57 15.22 -13.71
C SER A 104 3.73 16.38 -14.26
N VAL A 105 2.41 16.38 -14.06
CA VAL A 105 1.54 17.50 -14.46
C VAL A 105 1.87 18.76 -13.67
N ILE A 106 2.06 18.65 -12.35
CA ILE A 106 2.48 19.77 -11.49
C ILE A 106 3.84 20.31 -11.96
N GLY A 107 4.82 19.44 -12.19
CA GLY A 107 6.15 19.79 -12.66
C GLY A 107 6.12 20.50 -14.02
N TYR A 108 5.38 19.95 -14.99
CA TYR A 108 5.20 20.54 -16.31
C TYR A 108 4.60 21.95 -16.24
N HIS A 109 3.55 22.14 -15.43
CA HIS A 109 2.95 23.46 -15.26
C HIS A 109 3.84 24.42 -14.46
N SER A 110 4.64 23.92 -13.52
CA SER A 110 5.59 24.74 -12.76
C SER A 110 6.71 25.30 -13.65
N LEU A 111 7.26 24.48 -14.55
CA LEU A 111 8.24 24.93 -15.55
C LEU A 111 7.64 25.97 -16.51
N ASN A 112 6.38 25.77 -16.92
CA ASN A 112 5.70 26.73 -17.79
C ASN A 112 5.28 28.01 -17.06
N LEU A 113 4.95 27.93 -15.78
CA LEU A 113 4.71 29.08 -14.92
C LEU A 113 5.97 29.95 -14.83
N TYR A 114 7.13 29.33 -14.59
CA TYR A 114 8.40 30.05 -14.56
C TYR A 114 8.65 30.81 -15.87
N LYS A 115 8.45 30.15 -17.02
CA LYS A 115 8.56 30.79 -18.35
C LYS A 115 7.56 31.93 -18.53
N ALA A 116 6.31 31.75 -18.10
CA ALA A 116 5.26 32.77 -18.20
C ALA A 116 5.56 34.00 -17.34
N VAL A 117 6.00 33.81 -16.09
CA VAL A 117 6.39 34.89 -15.19
C VAL A 117 7.57 35.69 -15.74
N LYS A 118 8.54 35.02 -16.38
CA LYS A 118 9.68 35.69 -17.03
C LYS A 118 9.28 36.53 -18.24
N ARG A 119 8.27 36.07 -19.00
CA ARG A 119 7.76 36.77 -20.20
C ARG A 119 6.73 37.85 -19.90
N SER A 120 6.11 37.85 -18.72
CA SER A 120 5.07 38.82 -18.38
C SER A 120 5.63 40.23 -18.26
N GLU A 121 5.00 41.17 -18.99
CA GLU A 121 5.30 42.61 -18.95
C GLU A 121 4.80 43.29 -17.66
N LYS A 122 3.91 42.64 -16.92
CA LYS A 122 3.39 43.17 -15.65
C LYS A 122 4.50 43.22 -14.60
N ILE A 123 4.38 44.14 -13.64
CA ILE A 123 5.42 44.38 -12.62
C ILE A 123 5.02 43.75 -11.28
N LYS A 124 5.98 43.12 -10.59
CA LYS A 124 5.83 42.55 -9.23
C LYS A 124 4.58 41.65 -9.13
N ILE A 125 3.72 41.87 -8.13
CA ILE A 125 2.50 41.09 -7.84
C ILE A 125 1.50 41.14 -8.98
N LYS A 126 1.47 42.21 -9.80
CA LYS A 126 0.53 42.29 -10.93
C LYS A 126 0.81 41.20 -11.98
N LYS A 127 1.99 40.56 -11.99
CA LYS A 127 2.26 39.37 -12.82
C LYS A 127 1.30 38.22 -12.56
N LEU A 128 0.76 38.09 -11.35
CA LEU A 128 -0.24 37.07 -11.03
C LEU A 128 -1.56 37.27 -11.79
N LEU A 129 -1.86 38.51 -12.21
CA LEU A 129 -3.03 38.85 -13.00
C LEU A 129 -2.79 38.61 -14.50
N ASP A 130 -1.58 38.25 -14.93
CA ASP A 130 -1.34 37.82 -16.30
C ASP A 130 -2.07 36.50 -16.53
N PHE A 131 -2.91 36.43 -17.56
CA PHE A 131 -3.71 35.24 -17.84
C PHE A 131 -2.86 33.97 -17.98
N GLN A 132 -1.67 34.07 -18.59
CA GLN A 132 -0.79 32.92 -18.75
C GLN A 132 -0.20 32.45 -17.41
N VAL A 133 0.11 33.38 -16.50
CA VAL A 133 0.60 33.07 -15.16
C VAL A 133 -0.53 32.49 -14.31
N TYR A 134 -1.66 33.18 -14.25
CA TYR A 134 -2.85 32.79 -13.49
C TYR A 134 -3.32 31.37 -13.85
N ARG A 135 -3.48 31.09 -15.15
CA ARG A 135 -3.93 29.78 -15.63
C ARG A 135 -3.02 28.65 -15.17
N ARG A 136 -1.69 28.86 -15.15
CA ARG A 136 -0.74 27.83 -14.70
C ARG A 136 -0.79 27.63 -13.20
N LEU A 137 -0.97 28.70 -12.41
CA LEU A 137 -1.19 28.60 -10.97
C LEU A 137 -2.43 27.76 -10.65
N VAL A 138 -3.54 28.01 -11.35
CA VAL A 138 -4.77 27.21 -11.18
C VAL A 138 -4.50 25.72 -11.43
N TYR A 139 -3.81 25.35 -12.52
CA TYR A 139 -3.50 23.95 -12.79
C TYR A 139 -2.59 23.31 -11.73
N ILE A 140 -1.60 24.05 -11.23
CA ILE A 140 -0.73 23.58 -10.15
C ILE A 140 -1.55 23.35 -8.88
N SER A 141 -2.41 24.30 -8.50
CA SER A 141 -3.31 24.18 -7.35
C SER A 141 -4.25 22.99 -7.48
N CYS A 142 -4.89 22.80 -8.64
CA CYS A 142 -5.72 21.62 -8.92
C CYS A 142 -4.92 20.33 -8.81
N GLY A 143 -3.66 20.31 -9.28
CA GLY A 143 -2.76 19.17 -9.13
C GLY A 143 -2.50 18.82 -7.66
N PHE A 144 -2.20 19.81 -6.81
CA PHE A 144 -2.03 19.59 -5.37
C PHE A 144 -3.31 19.11 -4.68
N LEU A 145 -4.48 19.65 -5.07
CA LEU A 145 -5.76 19.17 -4.56
C LEU A 145 -6.03 17.72 -4.96
N ALA A 146 -5.76 17.36 -6.22
CA ALA A 146 -5.87 15.98 -6.69
C ALA A 146 -4.92 15.04 -5.93
N LEU A 147 -3.68 15.47 -5.68
CA LEU A 147 -2.70 14.73 -4.89
C LEU A 147 -3.20 14.46 -3.47
N TYR A 148 -3.70 15.51 -2.79
CA TYR A 148 -4.26 15.41 -1.44
C TYR A 148 -5.49 14.48 -1.39
N PHE A 149 -6.41 14.65 -2.33
CA PHE A 149 -7.61 13.82 -2.43
C PHE A 149 -7.26 12.35 -2.65
N PHE A 150 -6.35 12.06 -3.58
CA PHE A 150 -5.91 10.71 -3.88
C PHE A 150 -5.21 10.06 -2.68
N SER A 151 -4.36 10.81 -1.97
CA SER A 151 -3.73 10.36 -0.74
C SER A 151 -4.76 10.03 0.34
N THR A 152 -5.78 10.88 0.52
CA THR A 152 -6.83 10.67 1.51
C THR A 152 -7.68 9.44 1.19
N ILE A 153 -8.03 9.22 -0.08
CA ILE A 153 -8.72 8.01 -0.53
C ILE A 153 -7.88 6.78 -0.23
N ILE A 154 -6.60 6.78 -0.60
CA ILE A 154 -5.72 5.62 -0.37
C ILE A 154 -5.60 5.33 1.12
N THR A 155 -5.38 6.33 1.96
CA THR A 155 -5.32 6.15 3.41
C THR A 155 -6.64 5.62 3.96
N SER A 156 -7.78 6.13 3.49
CA SER A 156 -9.11 5.66 3.93
C SER A 156 -9.38 4.21 3.50
N LEU A 157 -9.01 3.85 2.27
CA LEU A 157 -9.09 2.47 1.79
C LEU A 157 -8.15 1.56 2.59
N TRP A 158 -6.96 2.02 2.93
CA TRP A 158 -6.03 1.27 3.78
C TRP A 158 -6.64 1.02 5.15
N LEU A 159 -7.10 2.05 5.86
CA LEU A 159 -7.75 1.89 7.16
C LEU A 159 -8.97 0.95 7.09
N PHE A 160 -9.81 1.08 6.06
CA PHE A 160 -10.98 0.23 5.87
C PHE A 160 -10.62 -1.24 5.60
N ILE A 161 -9.65 -1.50 4.72
CA ILE A 161 -9.21 -2.86 4.37
C ILE A 161 -8.55 -3.53 5.58
N PHE A 162 -7.71 -2.79 6.29
CA PHE A 162 -6.93 -3.32 7.41
C PHE A 162 -7.67 -3.29 8.75
N ARG A 163 -8.86 -2.67 8.81
CA ARG A 163 -9.68 -2.52 10.03
C ARG A 163 -8.84 -2.03 11.23
N LEU A 164 -7.97 -1.05 10.97
CA LEU A 164 -7.18 -0.35 11.97
C LEU A 164 -8.01 0.77 12.62
#